data_AF-A0A6L7YNN6-F1
#
_entry.id   AF-A0A6L7YNN6-F1
#
_cell.length_a   1.000
_cell.length_b   1.000
_cell.length_c   1.000
_cell.angle_alpha   90.00
_cell.angle_beta   90.00
_cell.angle_gamma   90.00
#
_symmetry.space_group_name_H-M   'P 1'
#
loop_
_entity.id
_entity.type
_entity.pdbx_description
1 polymer ?
#
loop_
_entity_poly.entity_id
_entity_poly.type
_entity_poly.pdbx_seq_one_letter_code
_entity_poly.pdbx_strand_id
1 'polypeptide(L)' 'MPITNMHHIAYGDGYISAALPGRTRVIEGNRPLPAVPDVAERIREVIADPIAHEPLHKLVNAKSKVVIA' A
#
# COMPACT_ATOMS: atom_id res chain seq x y z
N MET A 1 35.71 -16.52 -12.28
CA MET A 1 34.41 -15.90 -12.63
C MET A 1 34.00 -15.01 -11.46
N PRO A 2 33.60 -13.75 -11.68
CA PRO A 2 33.08 -12.91 -10.60
C PRO A 2 31.79 -13.54 -10.06
N ILE A 3 31.62 -13.52 -8.72
CA ILE A 3 30.40 -14.00 -8.07
C ILE A 3 29.25 -13.07 -8.50
N THR A 4 28.17 -13.65 -9.02
CA THR A 4 26.95 -12.92 -9.38
C THR A 4 25.75 -13.52 -8.64
N ASN A 5 24.81 -12.65 -8.26
CA ASN A 5 23.53 -13.02 -7.68
C ASN A 5 22.42 -12.67 -8.66
N MET A 6 21.40 -13.52 -8.76
CA MET A 6 20.22 -13.25 -9.58
C MET A 6 19.24 -12.37 -8.80
N HIS A 7 18.76 -11.30 -9.41
CA HIS A 7 17.78 -10.39 -8.83
C HIS A 7 16.57 -10.22 -9.76
N HIS A 8 15.38 -10.07 -9.16
CA HIS A 8 14.15 -9.75 -9.87
C HIS A 8 13.83 -8.27 -9.70
N ILE A 9 13.82 -7.52 -10.80
CA ILE A 9 13.57 -6.08 -10.81
C ILE A 9 12.20 -5.85 -11.42
N ALA A 10 11.32 -5.12 -10.72
CA ALA A 10 10.00 -4.79 -11.23
C ALA A 10 10.11 -3.98 -12.53
N TYR A 11 9.34 -4.36 -13.55
CA TYR A 11 9.32 -3.72 -14.86
C TYR A 11 7.92 -3.85 -15.48
N GLY A 12 7.21 -2.73 -15.58
CA GLY A 12 5.80 -2.72 -15.97
C GLY A 12 4.95 -3.56 -15.01
N ASP A 13 4.17 -4.49 -15.56
CA ASP A 13 3.32 -5.41 -14.78
C ASP A 13 4.06 -6.69 -14.31
N GLY A 14 5.36 -6.79 -14.56
CA GLY A 14 6.15 -7.99 -14.32
C GLY A 14 7.52 -7.73 -13.70
N TYR A 15 8.42 -8.68 -13.92
CA TYR A 15 9.78 -8.62 -13.41
C TYR A 15 10.78 -9.05 -14.48
N ILE A 16 11.92 -8.37 -14.52
CA ILE A 16 13.09 -8.81 -15.28
C ILE A 16 14.09 -9.49 -14.34
N SER A 17 14.77 -10.52 -14.82
CA SER A 17 15.82 -11.21 -14.08
C SER A 17 17.19 -10.67 -14.51
N ALA A 18 18.01 -10.23 -13.56
CA ALA A 18 19.33 -9.67 -13.84
C ALA A 18 20.40 -10.29 -12.92
N ALA A 19 21.52 -10.69 -13.51
CA ALA A 19 22.70 -11.13 -12.76
C ALA A 19 23.53 -9.90 -12.36
N LEU A 20 23.57 -9.59 -11.07
CA LEU A 20 24.34 -8.45 -10.54
C LEU A 20 25.59 -8.97 -9.80
N PRO A 21 26.69 -8.17 -9.73
CA PRO A 21 27.85 -8.53 -8.92
C PRO A 21 27.47 -8.84 -7.48
N GLY A 22 28.11 -9.83 -6.85
CA GLY A 22 27.81 -10.23 -5.47
C GLY A 22 28.03 -9.14 -4.42
N ARG A 23 28.81 -8.09 -4.76
CA ARG A 23 29.02 -6.89 -3.92
C ARG A 23 27.93 -5.82 -4.07
N THR A 24 26.89 -6.08 -4.87
CA THR A 24 25.79 -5.15 -5.08
C THR A 24 24.99 -5.00 -3.79
N ARG A 25 24.76 -3.76 -3.37
CA ARG A 25 23.88 -3.44 -2.24
C ARG A 25 22.45 -3.23 -2.75
N VAL A 26 21.51 -4.04 -2.27
CA VAL A 26 20.07 -3.87 -2.54
C VAL A 26 19.46 -3.04 -1.40
N ILE A 27 18.67 -2.02 -1.76
CA ILE A 27 17.87 -1.26 -0.80
C ILE A 27 16.41 -1.62 -1.09
N GLU A 28 15.80 -2.39 -0.19
CA GLU A 28 14.41 -2.83 -0.33
C GLU A 28 13.48 -1.90 0.47
N GLY A 29 12.28 -1.68 -0.05
CA GLY A 29 11.22 -0.99 0.69
C GLY A 29 10.71 -1.83 1.85
N ASN A 30 9.83 -1.24 2.67
CA ASN A 30 9.12 -2.00 3.69
C ASN A 30 8.35 -3.15 3.04
N ARG A 31 8.30 -4.30 3.73
CA ARG A 31 7.50 -5.43 3.26
C ARG A 31 6.04 -5.00 3.11
N PRO A 32 5.32 -5.52 2.10
CA PRO A 32 3.89 -5.27 1.97
C PRO A 32 3.17 -5.65 3.27
N LEU A 33 2.19 -4.84 3.65
CA LEU A 33 1.29 -5.19 4.75
C LEU A 33 0.48 -6.44 4.37
N PRO A 34 0.01 -7.21 5.37
CA PRO A 34 -0.91 -8.32 5.12
C PRO A 34 -2.12 -7.84 4.32
N ALA A 35 -2.62 -8.70 3.43
CA ALA A 35 -3.83 -8.43 2.69
C ALA A 35 -5.03 -8.28 3.65
N VAL A 36 -5.91 -7.32 3.35
CA VAL A 36 -7.18 -7.16 4.06
C VAL A 36 -8.17 -8.21 3.54
N PRO A 37 -8.67 -9.14 4.37
CA PRO A 37 -9.51 -10.25 3.90
C PRO A 37 -10.85 -9.81 3.30
N ASP A 38 -11.52 -8.85 3.95
CA ASP A 38 -12.72 -8.18 3.43
C ASP A 38 -12.52 -6.67 3.49
N VAL A 39 -12.23 -6.10 2.31
CA VAL A 39 -12.01 -4.66 2.16
C VAL A 39 -13.27 -3.86 2.50
N ALA A 40 -14.45 -4.37 2.14
CA ALA A 40 -15.70 -3.64 2.34
C ALA A 40 -16.08 -3.61 3.82
N GLU A 41 -15.97 -4.74 4.52
CA GLU A 41 -16.15 -4.80 5.97
C GLU A 41 -15.16 -3.88 6.69
N ARG A 42 -13.87 -3.97 6.33
CA ARG A 42 -12.85 -3.15 6.98
C ARG A 42 -13.05 -1.65 6.77
N ILE A 43 -13.48 -1.22 5.59
CA ILE A 43 -13.81 0.18 5.35
C ILE A 43 -14.99 0.64 6.22
N ARG A 44 -16.04 -0.18 6.36
CA ARG A 44 -17.18 0.17 7.22
C ARG A 44 -16.77 0.34 8.68
N GLU A 45 -15.92 -0.56 9.19
CA GLU A 45 -15.39 -0.46 10.55
C GLU A 45 -14.63 0.85 10.76
N VAL A 46 -13.72 1.19 9.85
CA VAL A 46 -12.90 2.41 9.96
C VAL A 46 -13.74 3.68 9.86
N ILE A 47 -14.80 3.69 9.04
CA ILE A 47 -15.74 4.82 8.97
C ILE A 47 -16.53 4.98 10.28
N ALA A 48 -16.83 3.87 10.96
CA ALA A 48 -17.57 3.88 12.21
C ALA A 48 -16.71 4.32 13.42
N ASP A 49 -15.40 4.06 13.37
CA ASP A 49 -14.44 4.42 14.43
C ASP A 49 -13.34 5.38 13.92
N PRO A 50 -13.67 6.68 13.76
CA PRO A 50 -12.74 7.68 13.26
C PRO A 50 -11.61 7.98 14.26
N ILE A 51 -10.38 8.07 13.76
CA ILE A 51 -9.22 8.44 14.57
C ILE A 51 -9.18 9.97 14.71
N ALA A 52 -9.22 10.45 15.96
CA ALA A 52 -9.04 11.86 16.32
C ALA A 52 -10.05 12.85 15.67
N HIS A 53 -11.23 12.37 15.29
CA HIS A 53 -12.29 13.22 14.74
C HIS A 53 -13.69 12.69 15.09
N GLU A 54 -14.71 13.55 15.02
CA GLU A 54 -16.10 13.11 15.08
C GLU A 54 -16.49 12.32 13.81
N PRO A 55 -17.39 11.33 13.91
CA PRO A 55 -17.83 10.51 12.78
C PRO A 55 -18.58 11.33 11.73
N LEU A 56 -18.49 10.89 10.47
CA LEU A 56 -19.00 11.63 9.31
C LEU A 56 -20.46 12.06 9.47
N HIS A 57 -21.33 11.22 10.04
CA HIS A 57 -22.74 11.52 10.22
C HIS A 57 -23.02 12.71 11.16
N LYS A 58 -22.04 13.13 11.98
CA LYS A 58 -22.14 14.36 12.79
C LYS A 58 -21.57 15.59 12.09
N LEU A 59 -20.74 15.39 11.05
CA LEU A 59 -20.10 16.47 10.31
C LEU A 59 -20.95 16.97 9.14
N VAL A 60 -21.86 16.14 8.64
CA VAL A 60 -22.71 16.47 7.50
C VAL A 60 -24.19 16.44 7.88
N ASN A 61 -24.97 17.29 7.21
CA ASN A 61 -26.43 17.28 7.28
C ASN A 61 -27.00 17.43 5.87
N ALA A 62 -28.33 17.41 5.74
CA ALA A 62 -29.01 17.48 4.45
C ALA A 62 -28.73 18.75 3.63
N LYS A 63 -28.20 19.82 4.24
CA LYS A 63 -27.83 21.07 3.56
C LYS A 63 -26.33 21.18 3.28
N SER A 64 -25.51 20.22 3.74
CA SER A 64 -24.07 20.20 3.49
C SER A 64 -23.79 20.02 2.01
N LYS A 65 -22.82 20.78 1.49
CA LYS A 65 -22.20 20.52 0.19
C LYS A 65 -20.90 19.76 0.43
N VAL A 66 -20.83 18.52 -0.04
CA VAL A 66 -19.70 17.61 0.19
C VAL A 66 -18.90 17.50 -1.09
N VAL A 67 -17.58 17.60 -0.99
CA VAL A 67 -16.63 17.32 -2.06
C VAL A 67 -15.76 16.15 -1.61
N ILE A 68 -15.59 15.16 -2.49
CA ILE A 68 -14.70 14.01 -2.28
C ILE A 68 -13.55 14.16 -3.27
N ALA A 69 -12.31 14.08 -2.79
CA ALA A 69 -11.09 14.24 -3.57
C ALA A 69 -10.66 12.94 -4.24
#